data_AF-A0A8H3IT91-F1
#
_entry.id   AF-A0A8H3IT91-F1
#
_cell.length_a   1.000
_cell.length_b   1.000
_cell.length_c   1.000
_cell.angle_alpha   90.00
_cell.angle_beta   90.00
_cell.angle_gamma   90.00
#
_symmetry.space_group_name_H-M   'P 1'
#
loop_
_entity.id
_entity.type
_entity.pdbx_description
1 polymer ?
#
loop_
_entity_poly.entity_id
_entity_poly.type
_entity_poly.pdbx_seq_one_letter_code
_entity_poly.pdbx_strand_id
1 'polypeptide(L)'
;MTHTSIYDRASESMAWLLQQLPQEVQRPKSGIICGSGLGGLADLVVSRSKVEIPYGRIPYFPQSTVEGHVGSLVFGFLGWKQTPVVLMVGRVHFYEGHSIEDVTFPVRVMKLLGVEQIIVTNAAGGLNPEYKVGDIVVLSDHLNLAGISGVHPLRGPNLDKFGTRFPPLSDAYDLSLRRLTHKTWKNAGINQGSRTLHEGIYAFVGGPR
;
A
#
# COMPACT_ATOMS: atom_id res chain seq x y z
N MET A 1 -25.91 -5.12 20.51
CA MET A 1 -24.61 -5.69 20.12
C MET A 1 -23.66 -4.52 19.94
N THR A 2 -22.65 -4.39 20.80
CA THR A 2 -21.63 -3.33 20.65
C THR A 2 -20.84 -3.61 19.37
N HIS A 3 -21.04 -2.80 18.33
CA HIS A 3 -20.23 -2.91 17.12
C HIS A 3 -18.77 -2.58 17.49
N THR A 4 -17.88 -3.56 17.37
CA THR A 4 -16.43 -3.38 17.56
C THR A 4 -15.94 -2.31 16.59
N SER A 5 -15.30 -1.25 17.09
CA SER A 5 -14.83 -0.16 16.22
C SER A 5 -13.73 -0.67 15.28
N ILE A 6 -13.50 0.01 14.15
CA ILE A 6 -12.38 -0.35 13.27
C ILE A 6 -11.02 -0.18 13.94
N TYR A 7 -10.90 0.74 14.91
CA TYR A 7 -9.68 0.86 15.71
C TYR A 7 -9.44 -0.41 16.53
N ASP A 8 -10.48 -0.94 17.18
CA ASP A 8 -10.38 -2.15 17.99
C ASP A 8 -10.06 -3.37 17.11
N ARG A 9 -10.72 -3.49 15.95
CA ARG A 9 -10.40 -4.53 14.94
C ARG A 9 -8.94 -4.44 14.50
N ALA A 10 -8.45 -3.25 14.16
CA ALA A 10 -7.06 -3.05 13.74
C ALA A 10 -6.06 -3.35 14.87
N SER A 11 -6.41 -3.02 16.12
CA SER A 11 -5.59 -3.30 17.29
C SER A 11 -5.49 -4.80 17.57
N GLU A 12 -6.58 -5.54 17.41
CA GLU A 12 -6.60 -7.00 17.53
C GLU A 12 -5.79 -7.68 16.42
N SER A 13 -5.93 -7.25 15.16
CA SER A 13 -5.10 -7.74 14.05
C SER A 13 -3.62 -7.49 14.32
N MET A 14 -3.27 -6.28 14.80
CA MET A 14 -1.89 -5.91 15.15
C MET A 14 -1.36 -6.79 16.30
N ALA A 15 -2.11 -6.93 17.39
CA ALA A 15 -1.70 -7.74 18.54
C ALA A 15 -1.49 -9.21 18.15
N TRP A 16 -2.38 -9.75 17.30
CA TRP A 16 -2.25 -11.10 16.76
C TRP A 16 -0.99 -11.24 15.89
N LEU A 17 -0.73 -10.28 14.99
CA LEU A 17 0.47 -10.26 14.15
C LEU A 17 1.76 -10.25 14.98
N LEU A 18 1.83 -9.44 16.04
CA LEU A 18 3.00 -9.40 16.93
C LEU A 18 3.29 -10.77 17.57
N GLN A 19 2.28 -11.60 17.85
CA GLN A 19 2.47 -12.95 18.37
C GLN A 19 3.00 -13.93 17.32
N GLN A 20 2.78 -13.67 16.03
CA GLN A 20 3.27 -14.52 14.94
C GLN A 20 4.66 -14.12 14.45
N LEU A 21 5.12 -12.91 14.76
CA LEU A 21 6.33 -12.32 14.21
C LEU A 21 7.53 -12.42 15.16
N PRO A 22 8.72 -12.78 14.66
CA PRO A 22 9.98 -12.57 15.37
C PRO A 22 10.18 -11.10 15.76
N GLN A 23 10.81 -10.85 16.90
CA GLN A 23 10.95 -9.52 17.50
C GLN A 23 11.60 -8.51 16.54
N GLU A 24 12.58 -8.95 15.75
CA GLU A 24 13.34 -8.14 14.81
C GLU A 24 12.51 -7.55 13.65
N VAL A 25 11.36 -8.15 13.33
CA VAL A 25 10.48 -7.71 12.22
C VAL A 25 9.12 -7.19 12.69
N GLN A 26 8.87 -7.17 14.00
CA GLN A 26 7.63 -6.67 14.60
C GLN A 26 7.40 -5.16 14.42
N ARG A 27 8.45 -4.39 14.11
CA ARG A 27 8.41 -2.93 13.94
C ARG A 27 8.88 -2.52 12.54
N PRO A 28 8.09 -2.80 11.48
CA PRO A 28 8.42 -2.36 10.14
C PRO A 28 8.44 -0.83 10.08
N LYS A 29 9.48 -0.26 9.46
CA LYS A 29 9.56 1.18 9.21
C LYS A 29 8.78 1.60 7.99
N SER A 30 8.72 0.73 6.97
CA SER A 30 8.04 1.01 5.71
C SER A 30 7.02 -0.06 5.36
N GLY A 31 5.85 0.38 4.93
CA GLY A 31 4.84 -0.45 4.28
C GLY A 31 5.00 -0.37 2.77
N ILE A 32 4.82 -1.48 2.05
CA ILE A 32 4.82 -1.50 0.59
C ILE A 32 3.58 -2.24 0.13
N ILE A 33 2.73 -1.60 -0.68
CA ILE A 33 1.56 -2.25 -1.29
C ILE A 33 1.90 -2.62 -2.72
N CYS A 34 1.99 -3.92 -2.98
CA CYS A 34 2.31 -4.48 -4.29
C CYS A 34 1.03 -4.59 -5.14
N GLY A 35 0.96 -3.79 -6.21
CA GLY A 35 -0.11 -3.89 -7.22
C GLY A 35 0.05 -5.11 -8.12
N SER A 36 -0.89 -5.25 -9.07
CA SER A 36 -0.86 -6.32 -10.08
C SER A 36 0.48 -6.37 -10.83
N GLY A 37 1.05 -7.57 -10.93
CA GLY A 37 2.36 -7.79 -11.58
C GLY A 37 3.59 -7.39 -10.75
N LEU A 38 3.41 -6.87 -9.53
CA LEU A 38 4.51 -6.40 -8.67
C LEU A 38 4.74 -7.27 -7.43
N GLY A 39 4.11 -8.46 -7.38
CA GLY A 39 4.28 -9.43 -6.28
C GLY A 39 5.73 -9.88 -6.09
N GLY A 40 6.53 -9.93 -7.16
CA GLY A 40 7.96 -10.30 -7.11
C GLY A 40 8.84 -9.38 -6.25
N LEU A 41 8.34 -8.22 -5.81
CA LEU A 41 9.03 -7.41 -4.80
C LEU A 41 9.26 -8.17 -3.48
N ALA A 42 8.39 -9.13 -3.16
CA ALA A 42 8.55 -9.98 -1.97
C ALA A 42 9.71 -10.97 -2.06
N ASP A 43 10.25 -11.22 -3.26
CA ASP A 43 11.41 -12.10 -3.46
C ASP A 43 12.72 -11.36 -3.15
N LEU A 44 12.68 -10.03 -3.08
CA LEU A 44 13.81 -9.19 -2.69
C LEU A 44 13.99 -9.09 -1.17
N VAL A 45 12.99 -9.55 -0.39
CA VAL A 45 13.08 -9.62 1.07
C VAL A 45 14.11 -10.68 1.44
N VAL A 46 15.02 -10.34 2.34
CA VAL A 46 16.11 -11.22 2.75
C VAL A 46 15.55 -12.52 3.34
N SER A 47 15.84 -13.66 2.70
CA SER A 47 15.18 -14.95 2.95
C SER A 47 15.22 -15.39 4.42
N ARG A 48 16.34 -15.20 5.12
CA ARG A 48 16.47 -15.59 6.55
C ARG A 48 15.55 -14.82 7.50
N SER A 49 15.03 -13.67 7.07
CA SER A 49 14.14 -12.81 7.85
C SER A 49 12.70 -12.80 7.34
N LYS A 50 12.45 -13.48 6.21
CA LYS A 50 11.18 -13.43 5.51
C LYS A 50 10.13 -14.22 6.30
N VAL A 51 9.08 -13.54 6.74
CA VAL A 51 7.91 -14.17 7.36
C VAL A 51 6.69 -13.82 6.52
N GLU A 52 6.05 -14.83 5.96
CA GLU A 52 4.86 -14.66 5.13
C GLU A 52 3.60 -15.13 5.88
N ILE A 53 2.62 -14.23 5.96
CA ILE A 53 1.36 -14.45 6.68
C ILE A 53 0.20 -14.23 5.70
N PRO A 54 -0.52 -15.29 5.31
CA PRO A 54 -1.71 -15.18 4.45
C PRO A 54 -2.79 -14.31 5.11
N TYR A 55 -3.50 -13.49 4.31
CA TYR A 55 -4.56 -12.60 4.80
C TYR A 55 -5.65 -13.36 5.55
N GLY A 56 -6.01 -14.57 5.10
CA GLY A 56 -7.03 -15.39 5.75
C GLY A 56 -6.70 -15.86 7.17
N ARG A 57 -5.44 -15.73 7.62
CA ARG A 57 -5.06 -16.03 9.02
C ARG A 57 -5.15 -14.81 9.93
N ILE A 58 -5.19 -13.60 9.38
CA ILE A 58 -5.15 -12.36 10.16
C ILE A 58 -6.60 -11.97 10.49
N PRO A 59 -6.94 -11.73 11.78
CA PRO A 59 -8.27 -11.27 12.15
C PRO A 59 -8.71 -10.05 11.34
N TYR A 60 -9.96 -10.05 10.85
CA TYR A 60 -10.60 -8.96 10.10
C TYR A 60 -9.97 -8.55 8.76
N PHE A 61 -8.90 -9.21 8.30
CA PHE A 61 -8.30 -8.87 7.01
C PHE A 61 -9.22 -9.26 5.85
N PRO A 62 -9.33 -8.39 4.83
CA PRO A 62 -10.09 -8.73 3.63
C PRO A 62 -9.36 -9.80 2.82
N GLN A 63 -10.13 -10.69 2.20
CA GLN A 63 -9.61 -11.74 1.32
C GLN A 63 -9.82 -11.35 -0.13
N SER A 64 -8.77 -11.49 -0.95
CA SER A 64 -8.85 -11.25 -2.39
C SER A 64 -9.64 -12.36 -3.06
N THR A 65 -10.51 -11.97 -3.99
CA THR A 65 -11.26 -12.90 -4.84
C THR A 65 -10.68 -13.01 -6.25
N VAL A 66 -9.73 -12.14 -6.59
CA VAL A 66 -9.04 -12.15 -7.90
C VAL A 66 -8.02 -13.28 -8.01
N GLU A 67 -8.10 -14.04 -9.10
CA GLU A 67 -7.14 -15.08 -9.47
C GLU A 67 -5.71 -14.54 -9.58
N GLY A 68 -4.73 -15.22 -8.97
CA GLY A 68 -3.33 -14.79 -8.93
C GLY A 68 -2.95 -13.88 -7.75
N HIS A 69 -3.90 -13.42 -6.95
CA HIS A 69 -3.65 -12.68 -5.71
C HIS A 69 -3.72 -13.60 -4.49
N VAL A 70 -2.63 -14.34 -4.20
CA VAL A 70 -2.53 -15.24 -3.01
C VAL A 70 -2.81 -14.49 -1.70
N GLY A 71 -2.50 -13.19 -1.66
CA GLY A 71 -2.90 -12.28 -0.58
C GLY A 71 -2.16 -12.59 0.71
N SER A 72 -0.97 -12.02 0.89
CA SER A 72 -0.18 -12.20 2.11
C SER A 72 0.52 -10.92 2.55
N LEU A 73 0.73 -10.81 3.86
CA LEU A 73 1.70 -9.88 4.41
C LEU A 73 3.06 -10.57 4.46
N VAL A 74 4.07 -9.94 3.88
CA VAL A 74 5.46 -10.41 3.92
C VAL A 74 6.28 -9.42 4.74
N PHE A 75 6.79 -9.90 5.88
CA PHE A 75 7.68 -9.15 6.76
C PHE A 75 9.13 -9.56 6.52
N GLY A 76 10.06 -8.63 6.77
CA GLY A 76 11.49 -8.94 6.72
C GLY A 76 12.34 -7.69 6.51
N PHE A 77 13.57 -7.90 6.09
CA PHE A 77 14.49 -6.81 5.74
C PHE A 77 14.63 -6.66 4.23
N LEU A 78 14.69 -5.42 3.75
CA LEU A 78 14.84 -5.09 2.33
C LEU A 78 16.02 -4.15 2.09
N GLY A 79 16.76 -4.41 1.01
CA GLY A 79 17.86 -3.58 0.53
C GLY A 79 19.14 -3.70 1.35
N TRP A 80 20.19 -3.02 0.88
CA TRP A 80 21.53 -3.04 1.48
C TRP A 80 21.57 -2.49 2.91
N LYS A 81 20.68 -1.55 3.25
CA LYS A 81 20.53 -1.01 4.62
C LYS A 81 19.76 -1.94 5.57
N GLN A 82 19.24 -3.07 5.08
CA GLN A 82 18.41 -4.01 5.85
C GLN A 82 17.27 -3.26 6.57
N THR A 83 16.48 -2.49 5.82
CA THR A 83 15.35 -1.75 6.39
C THR A 83 14.23 -2.74 6.73
N PRO A 84 13.66 -2.75 7.95
CA PRO A 84 12.53 -3.60 8.27
C PRO A 84 11.28 -3.10 7.55
N VAL A 85 10.62 -3.99 6.81
CA VAL A 85 9.49 -3.69 5.95
C VAL A 85 8.35 -4.68 6.15
N VAL A 86 7.15 -4.23 5.82
CA VAL A 86 5.98 -5.10 5.60
C VAL A 86 5.46 -4.85 4.18
N LEU A 87 5.33 -5.91 3.40
CA LEU A 87 4.80 -5.87 2.05
C LEU A 87 3.40 -6.49 2.07
N MET A 88 2.44 -5.84 1.43
CA MET A 88 1.18 -6.44 1.01
C MET A 88 1.35 -7.03 -0.39
N VAL A 89 1.47 -8.35 -0.46
CA VAL A 89 1.58 -9.10 -1.72
C VAL A 89 0.19 -9.39 -2.23
N GLY A 90 -0.25 -8.56 -3.17
CA GLY A 90 -1.63 -8.48 -3.58
C GLY A 90 -2.46 -7.61 -2.64
N ARG A 91 -3.59 -7.11 -3.14
CA ARG A 91 -4.52 -6.28 -2.39
C ARG A 91 -5.93 -6.60 -2.86
N VAL A 92 -6.89 -6.28 -2.02
CA VAL A 92 -8.28 -6.27 -2.42
C VAL A 92 -8.63 -4.93 -3.07
N HIS A 93 -9.62 -4.93 -3.95
CA HIS A 93 -10.07 -3.76 -4.68
C HIS A 93 -11.54 -3.48 -4.41
N PHE A 94 -11.91 -2.21 -4.54
CA PHE A 94 -13.30 -1.79 -4.37
C PHE A 94 -14.25 -2.46 -5.39
N TYR A 95 -13.81 -2.65 -6.64
CA TYR A 95 -14.60 -3.32 -7.68
C TYR A 95 -14.89 -4.81 -7.40
N GLU A 96 -14.20 -5.44 -6.44
CA GLU A 96 -14.50 -6.81 -6.00
C GLU A 96 -15.73 -6.87 -5.08
N GLY A 97 -16.31 -5.72 -4.72
CA GLY A 97 -17.48 -5.61 -3.83
C GLY A 97 -17.13 -5.34 -2.37
N HIS A 98 -15.85 -5.20 -2.04
CA HIS A 98 -15.42 -4.80 -0.70
C HIS A 98 -15.80 -3.35 -0.40
N SER A 99 -16.12 -3.05 0.86
CA SER A 99 -16.26 -1.67 1.28
C SER A 99 -14.91 -0.94 1.16
N ILE A 100 -14.94 0.37 0.91
CA ILE A 100 -13.70 1.17 0.88
C ILE A 100 -12.97 1.18 2.24
N GLU A 101 -13.72 0.92 3.33
CA GLU A 101 -13.15 0.72 4.66
C GLU A 101 -12.32 -0.57 4.73
N ASP A 102 -12.83 -1.68 4.19
CA ASP A 102 -12.11 -2.96 4.15
C ASP A 102 -10.87 -2.87 3.26
N VAL A 103 -10.99 -2.24 2.08
CA VAL A 103 -9.87 -2.02 1.15
C VAL A 103 -8.71 -1.28 1.81
N THR A 104 -9.01 -0.32 2.69
CA THR A 104 -8.01 0.51 3.38
C THR A 104 -7.65 0.02 4.78
N PHE A 105 -8.31 -1.02 5.28
CA PHE A 105 -8.08 -1.57 6.62
C PHE A 105 -6.62 -1.95 6.89
N PRO A 106 -5.88 -2.61 5.96
CA PRO A 106 -4.49 -2.98 6.20
C PRO A 106 -3.57 -1.78 6.50
N VAL A 107 -3.86 -0.60 5.96
CA VAL A 107 -3.08 0.63 6.22
C VAL A 107 -3.19 1.04 7.70
N ARG A 108 -4.37 0.88 8.31
CA ARG A 108 -4.59 1.15 9.74
C ARG A 108 -3.79 0.17 10.60
N VAL A 109 -3.74 -1.09 10.21
CA VAL A 109 -2.94 -2.12 10.91
C VAL A 109 -1.44 -1.83 10.78
N MET A 110 -0.96 -1.46 9.59
CA MET A 110 0.43 -1.03 9.37
C MET A 110 0.79 0.18 10.24
N LYS A 111 -0.11 1.17 10.35
CA LYS A 111 0.11 2.32 11.24
C LYS A 111 0.28 1.89 12.70
N LEU A 112 -0.53 0.95 13.19
CA LEU A 112 -0.42 0.43 14.56
C LEU A 112 0.83 -0.42 14.79
N LEU A 113 1.36 -1.07 13.74
CA LEU A 113 2.66 -1.77 13.76
C LEU A 113 3.87 -0.80 13.76
N GLY A 114 3.63 0.50 13.59
CA GLY A 114 4.67 1.53 13.62
C GLY A 114 5.22 1.92 12.24
N VAL A 115 4.53 1.56 11.14
CA VAL A 115 4.91 2.05 9.81
C VAL A 115 4.80 3.57 9.74
N GLU A 116 5.88 4.22 9.29
CA GLU A 116 5.98 5.69 9.18
C GLU A 116 5.81 6.17 7.74
N GLN A 117 6.17 5.32 6.77
CA GLN A 117 6.07 5.63 5.35
C GLN A 117 5.48 4.45 4.57
N ILE A 118 4.66 4.75 3.57
CA ILE A 118 4.06 3.74 2.71
C ILE A 118 4.40 3.99 1.25
N ILE A 119 4.80 2.94 0.55
CA ILE A 119 5.02 2.94 -0.91
C ILE A 119 3.86 2.17 -1.53
N VAL A 120 3.05 2.84 -2.33
CA VAL A 120 1.92 2.21 -3.01
C VAL A 120 2.24 2.07 -4.48
N THR A 121 2.09 0.86 -5.01
CA THR A 121 2.33 0.57 -6.43
C THR A 121 1.05 0.09 -7.09
N ASN A 122 0.84 0.40 -8.36
CA ASN A 122 -0.28 -0.10 -9.15
C ASN A 122 0.08 -0.20 -10.63
N ALA A 123 -0.73 -0.95 -11.38
CA ALA A 123 -0.78 -0.84 -12.83
C ALA A 123 -1.85 0.19 -13.20
N ALA A 124 -1.59 1.00 -14.23
CA ALA A 124 -2.49 2.04 -14.70
C ALA A 124 -2.47 2.15 -16.24
N GLY A 125 -3.59 2.56 -16.81
CA GLY A 125 -3.65 3.02 -18.20
C GLY A 125 -3.08 4.44 -18.32
N GLY A 126 -2.14 4.65 -19.23
CA GLY A 126 -1.56 5.97 -19.47
C GLY A 126 -2.49 6.86 -20.30
N LEU A 127 -2.89 8.01 -19.73
CA LEU A 127 -3.68 9.02 -20.46
C LEU A 127 -2.82 10.10 -21.13
N ASN A 128 -1.60 10.30 -20.63
CA ASN A 128 -0.64 11.18 -21.30
C ASN A 128 -0.10 10.45 -22.56
N PRO A 129 -0.24 11.02 -23.77
CA PRO A 129 0.25 10.41 -25.01
C PRO A 129 1.76 10.12 -25.05
N GLU A 130 2.54 10.77 -24.18
CA GLU A 130 3.99 10.52 -24.05
C GLU A 130 4.32 9.23 -23.31
N TYR A 131 3.36 8.66 -22.56
CA TYR A 131 3.58 7.44 -21.79
C TYR A 131 3.60 6.21 -22.69
N LYS A 132 4.52 5.29 -22.40
CA LYS A 132 4.62 3.99 -23.08
C LYS A 132 4.35 2.85 -22.10
N VAL A 133 3.93 1.71 -22.63
CA VAL A 133 3.77 0.48 -21.82
C VAL A 133 5.11 0.14 -21.15
N GLY A 134 5.07 -0.04 -19.83
CA GLY A 134 6.25 -0.37 -19.02
C GLY A 134 6.99 0.84 -18.46
N ASP A 135 6.61 2.06 -18.81
CA ASP A 135 7.09 3.26 -18.12
C ASP A 135 6.63 3.27 -16.66
N ILE A 136 7.37 4.00 -15.81
CA ILE A 136 7.01 4.22 -14.41
C ILE A 136 6.59 5.67 -14.25
N VAL A 137 5.47 5.90 -13.57
CA VAL A 137 4.98 7.24 -13.23
C VAL A 137 5.05 7.42 -11.72
N VAL A 138 5.85 8.37 -11.26
CA VAL A 138 5.82 8.83 -9.87
C VAL A 138 4.59 9.68 -9.66
N LEU A 139 3.72 9.31 -8.72
CA LEU A 139 2.52 10.08 -8.45
C LEU A 139 2.87 11.31 -7.62
N SER A 140 2.51 12.49 -8.13
CA SER A 140 2.61 13.77 -7.43
C SER A 140 1.29 14.24 -6.85
N ASP A 141 0.17 13.73 -7.38
CA ASP A 141 -1.18 14.04 -6.93
C ASP A 141 -2.18 12.97 -7.39
N HIS A 142 -3.44 13.09 -6.96
CA HIS A 142 -4.55 12.29 -7.48
C HIS A 142 -5.86 13.06 -7.62
N LEU A 143 -6.70 12.60 -8.54
CA LEU A 143 -8.12 12.92 -8.63
C LEU A 143 -8.94 11.77 -8.07
N ASN A 144 -9.53 11.96 -6.90
CA ASN A 144 -10.38 10.96 -6.26
C ASN A 144 -11.84 11.10 -6.75
N LEU A 145 -12.11 10.68 -7.98
CA LEU A 145 -13.44 10.83 -8.61
C LEU A 145 -14.52 10.09 -7.83
N ALA A 146 -14.23 8.89 -7.32
CA ALA A 146 -15.14 8.14 -6.45
C ALA A 146 -15.38 8.84 -5.11
N GLY A 147 -14.37 9.50 -4.55
CA GLY A 147 -14.47 10.29 -3.34
C GLY A 147 -15.42 11.47 -3.46
N ILE A 148 -15.43 12.14 -4.62
CA ILE A 148 -16.33 13.27 -4.91
C ILE A 148 -17.81 12.83 -4.83
N SER A 149 -18.13 11.59 -5.20
CA SER A 149 -19.49 11.02 -5.10
C SER A 149 -19.77 10.32 -3.76
N GLY A 150 -18.87 10.45 -2.77
CA GLY A 150 -19.07 9.97 -1.41
C GLY A 150 -18.51 8.57 -1.10
N VAL A 151 -17.76 7.96 -2.02
CA VAL A 151 -16.98 6.74 -1.75
C VAL A 151 -15.61 7.14 -1.18
N HIS A 152 -15.56 7.34 0.13
CA HIS A 152 -14.36 7.81 0.81
C HIS A 152 -14.08 6.99 2.08
N PRO A 153 -12.83 6.53 2.33
CA PRO A 153 -12.49 5.70 3.49
C PRO A 153 -12.60 6.40 4.85
N LEU A 154 -12.75 7.73 4.85
CA LEU A 154 -12.96 8.57 6.03
C LEU A 154 -14.43 8.99 6.22
N ARG A 155 -15.36 8.50 5.38
CA ARG A 155 -16.79 8.74 5.56
C ARG A 155 -17.28 8.01 6.82
N GLY A 156 -18.15 8.65 7.59
CA GLY A 156 -18.62 8.16 8.90
C GLY A 156 -18.02 8.95 10.07
N PRO A 157 -18.16 8.48 11.32
CA PRO A 157 -17.53 9.09 12.49
C PRO A 157 -16.01 9.15 12.39
N ASN A 158 -15.39 10.22 12.92
CA ASN A 158 -13.92 10.31 12.95
C ASN A 158 -13.34 9.34 13.98
N LEU A 159 -12.09 8.93 13.75
CA LEU A 159 -11.31 8.14 14.69
C LEU A 159 -10.11 8.97 15.12
N ASP A 160 -10.27 9.75 16.20
CA ASP A 160 -9.24 10.71 16.65
C ASP A 160 -7.90 10.05 16.97
N LYS A 161 -7.91 8.74 17.28
CA LYS A 161 -6.69 7.95 17.49
C LYS A 161 -5.83 7.78 16.23
N PHE A 162 -6.40 7.93 15.03
CA PHE A 162 -5.67 7.84 13.76
C PHE A 162 -5.32 9.20 13.17
N GLY A 163 -6.20 10.19 13.31
CA GLY A 163 -5.96 11.50 12.71
C GLY A 163 -7.13 12.46 12.83
N THR A 164 -6.94 13.63 12.22
CA THR A 164 -7.90 14.72 12.24
C THR A 164 -9.13 14.40 11.39
N ARG A 165 -10.24 15.10 11.66
CA ARG A 165 -11.48 14.94 10.90
C ARG A 165 -11.34 15.32 9.42
N PHE A 166 -10.53 16.33 9.12
CA PHE A 166 -10.37 16.91 7.80
C PHE A 166 -8.87 16.99 7.47
N PRO A 167 -8.25 15.87 7.06
CA PRO A 167 -6.84 15.87 6.70
C PRO A 167 -6.66 16.64 5.37
N PRO A 168 -5.69 17.57 5.30
CA PRO A 168 -5.27 18.12 4.01
C PRO A 168 -4.60 17.03 3.18
N LEU A 169 -4.72 17.11 1.85
CA LEU A 169 -4.08 16.16 0.91
C LEU A 169 -3.03 16.81 0.01
N SER A 170 -2.76 18.11 0.19
CA SER A 170 -1.80 18.88 -0.64
C SER A 170 -0.37 18.34 -0.61
N ASP A 171 -0.03 17.58 0.42
CA ASP A 171 1.27 16.95 0.65
C ASP A 171 1.16 15.43 0.83
N ALA A 172 0.05 14.82 0.40
CA ALA A 172 -0.17 13.37 0.50
C ALA A 172 0.91 12.55 -0.24
N TYR A 173 1.52 13.13 -1.29
CA TYR A 173 2.65 12.56 -2.02
C TYR A 173 3.96 13.30 -1.68
N ASP A 174 4.69 12.74 -0.72
CA ASP A 174 5.88 13.36 -0.14
C ASP A 174 6.92 13.79 -1.20
N LEU A 175 7.25 15.08 -1.20
CA LEU A 175 8.18 15.68 -2.16
C LEU A 175 9.60 15.09 -2.05
N SER A 176 10.04 14.74 -0.85
CA SER A 176 11.39 14.21 -0.62
C SER A 176 11.53 12.80 -1.18
N LEU A 177 10.52 11.95 -0.99
CA LEU A 177 10.44 10.61 -1.58
C LEU A 177 10.37 10.68 -3.10
N ARG A 178 9.57 11.59 -3.67
CA ARG A 178 9.54 11.79 -5.14
C ARG A 178 10.90 12.17 -5.70
N ARG A 179 11.58 13.15 -5.09
CA ARG A 179 12.95 13.56 -5.47
C ARG A 179 13.94 12.40 -5.34
N LEU A 180 13.83 11.60 -4.28
CA LEU A 180 14.68 10.43 -4.06
C LEU A 180 14.47 9.37 -5.14
N THR A 181 13.23 9.15 -5.59
CA THR A 181 12.91 8.23 -6.70
C THR A 181 13.57 8.68 -8.00
N HIS A 182 13.43 9.97 -8.37
CA HIS A 182 14.09 10.54 -9.55
C HIS A 182 15.62 10.42 -9.49
N LYS A 183 16.22 10.68 -8.32
CA LYS A 183 17.66 10.52 -8.11
C LYS A 183 18.08 9.05 -8.25
N THR A 184 17.32 8.14 -7.65
CA THR A 184 17.59 6.69 -7.71
C THR A 184 17.48 6.18 -9.15
N TRP A 185 16.49 6.62 -9.92
CA TRP A 185 16.32 6.26 -11.33
C TRP A 185 17.53 6.65 -12.17
N LYS A 186 18.02 7.89 -12.03
CA LYS A 186 19.24 8.35 -12.72
C LYS A 186 20.45 7.50 -12.38
N ASN A 187 20.58 7.10 -11.11
CA ASN A 187 21.70 6.30 -10.62
C ASN A 187 21.60 4.81 -10.97
N ALA A 188 20.38 4.29 -11.18
CA ALA A 188 20.17 2.86 -11.44
C ALA A 188 20.65 2.43 -12.82
N GLY A 189 21.03 3.37 -13.71
CA GLY A 189 21.54 3.06 -15.04
C GLY A 189 20.55 2.29 -15.91
N ILE A 190 19.24 2.35 -15.58
CA ILE A 190 18.19 1.75 -16.41
C ILE A 190 18.28 2.41 -17.78
N ASN A 191 18.55 1.61 -18.82
CA ASN A 191 18.72 2.08 -20.19
C ASN A 191 17.58 3.03 -20.55
N GLN A 192 17.86 4.35 -20.55
CA GLN A 192 16.88 5.40 -20.80
C GLN A 192 16.26 5.30 -22.21
N GLY A 193 16.78 4.39 -23.05
CA GLY A 193 16.23 4.08 -24.37
C GLY A 193 15.04 3.11 -24.39
N SER A 194 14.76 2.35 -23.32
CA SER A 194 13.66 1.36 -23.32
C SER A 194 12.49 1.72 -22.39
N ARG A 195 12.73 2.52 -21.34
CA ARG A 195 11.71 2.94 -20.37
C ARG A 195 12.02 4.35 -19.86
N THR A 196 10.97 5.10 -19.56
CA THR A 196 11.05 6.45 -19.04
C THR A 196 10.43 6.53 -17.64
N LEU A 197 11.02 7.34 -16.77
CA LEU A 197 10.40 7.74 -15.51
C LEU A 197 9.68 9.06 -15.71
N HIS A 198 8.38 9.05 -15.47
CA HIS A 198 7.52 10.23 -15.52
C HIS A 198 7.11 10.66 -14.12
N GLU A 199 6.46 11.82 -14.04
CA GLU A 199 5.74 12.27 -12.87
C GLU A 199 4.35 12.74 -13.30
N GLY A 200 3.31 12.46 -12.51
CA GLY A 200 1.95 12.73 -12.94
C GLY A 200 0.87 12.59 -11.87
N ILE A 201 -0.36 12.86 -12.30
CA ILE A 201 -1.57 12.83 -11.47
C ILE A 201 -2.33 11.53 -11.75
N TYR A 202 -2.77 10.83 -10.72
CA TYR A 202 -3.53 9.60 -10.84
C TYR A 202 -5.03 9.83 -10.68
N ALA A 203 -5.86 9.37 -11.63
CA ALA A 203 -7.31 9.41 -11.48
C ALA A 203 -7.83 8.08 -10.92
N PHE A 204 -8.41 8.09 -9.72
CA PHE A 204 -9.08 6.92 -9.17
C PHE A 204 -10.53 6.83 -9.69
N VAL A 205 -10.80 5.78 -10.47
CA VAL A 205 -12.14 5.37 -10.91
C VAL A 205 -12.55 4.06 -10.25
N GLY A 206 -13.86 3.85 -10.06
CA GLY A 206 -14.38 2.67 -9.38
C GLY A 206 -14.09 1.35 -10.11
N GLY A 207 -13.97 1.37 -11.45
CA GLY A 207 -13.85 0.16 -12.28
C GLY A 207 -15.09 -0.75 -12.22
N PRO A 208 -15.04 -1.99 -12.76
CA PRO A 208 -13.91 -2.61 -13.45
C PRO A 208 -13.88 -2.40 -14.98
N ARG A 209 -14.76 -1.56 -15.54
CA ARG A 209 -14.88 -1.31 -17.00
C ARG A 209 -14.37 0.06 -17.40
#